data_AF-A0A970J0H6-F1
#
_entry.id   AF-A0A970J0H6-F1
#
_cell.length_a   1.000
_cell.length_b   1.000
_cell.length_c   1.000
_cell.angle_alpha   90.00
_cell.angle_beta   90.00
_cell.angle_gamma   90.00
#
_symmetry.space_group_name_H-M   'P 1'
#
loop_
_entity.id
_entity.type
_entity.pdbx_description
1 polymer ?
#
loop_
_entity_poly.entity_id
_entity_poly.type
_entity_poly.pdbx_seq_one_letter_code
_entity_poly.pdbx_strand_id
1 'polypeptide(L)'
;MINTIYFLAILMVFLRMLSFCTTVPIFFPKGTPIIMKVFIAGVLSFLIAPIIDTSSLQQIDNNIYLIIFIINEIIAGLIMGLITNTVFNIMKMAGQLMDTHVGLGMINLFDPNTNSNSTLIENLMYWISLMIFFLIDGHHLLLQLLIQSFKSIGLGQSLLSLGSVWVAVNSIINYFTIGLKIAIPIVLIILITDIVLGLVSRTVPQLNIMILGLPLKLLVGLTVIMLALPTIFKGIVLAFDKLPDIFNNLFKAVPLVFVFASEEKTEEATPKKKSDARKKGQVAKSKEVALALTMVTSTILISALGGYVGNNLKDNLTYFLTYDYTELSFESLRALAVTVLYRVGVTYLPVVLPIMVIGVAANYIQTGFLFTGEPIKPKFSKLNPINGFKRMFSARTAVELVKELVMVFIVGYIGYSFLANKIKSILNIGFLSIIAIPKEFGNLVVDIFLKISIFMVVVAAIDYYYQWRMHKKDLKMTKQEIKEEYKQSEGDPQVKSRIKQKQREMASRRMMASVPDATVVITNPTHIAVALKYEEGKVAAPKVVAKGTDYVAIKIKEIAKENEVPIIENKPLARLIYEKVELEDEIPVDMYQAVAEILAVVYKMKKKKIKK
;
A
#
# COMPACT_ATOMS: atom_id res chain seq x y z
N MET A 1 22.47 -49.30 13.55
CA MET A 1 21.58 -48.23 14.04
C MET A 1 21.81 -47.02 13.15
N ILE A 2 20.79 -46.54 12.44
CA ILE A 2 20.93 -45.36 11.58
C ILE A 2 21.20 -44.16 12.49
N ASN A 3 22.33 -43.47 12.30
CA ASN A 3 22.61 -42.24 13.00
C ASN A 3 21.61 -41.18 12.52
N THR A 4 20.58 -40.92 13.33
CA THR A 4 19.47 -40.02 13.02
C THR A 4 19.94 -38.60 12.73
N ILE A 5 21.00 -38.15 13.41
CA ILE A 5 21.63 -36.84 13.20
C ILE A 5 22.26 -36.76 11.81
N TYR A 6 22.95 -37.81 11.38
CA TYR A 6 23.58 -37.86 10.07
C TYR A 6 22.54 -37.87 8.93
N PHE A 7 21.45 -38.61 9.10
CA PHE A 7 20.33 -38.59 8.14
C PHE A 7 19.69 -37.20 8.05
N LEU A 8 19.50 -36.53 9.20
CA LEU A 8 18.93 -35.19 9.25
C LEU A 8 19.88 -34.14 8.66
N ALA A 9 21.20 -34.30 8.81
CA ALA A 9 22.19 -33.48 8.14
C ALA A 9 22.09 -33.60 6.62
N ILE A 10 22.03 -34.83 6.09
CA ILE A 10 21.82 -35.06 4.65
C ILE A 10 20.51 -34.39 4.20
N LEU A 11 19.42 -34.52 4.95
CA LEU A 11 18.15 -33.90 4.58
C LEU A 11 18.24 -32.36 4.53
N MET A 12 18.88 -31.73 5.51
CA MET A 12 19.03 -30.27 5.55
C MET A 12 19.90 -29.74 4.40
N VAL A 13 21.02 -30.41 4.13
CA VAL A 13 21.90 -30.09 2.99
C VAL A 13 21.14 -30.27 1.67
N PHE A 14 20.36 -31.34 1.54
CA PHE A 14 19.55 -31.61 0.37
C PHE A 14 18.53 -30.48 0.12
N LEU A 15 17.86 -29.98 1.16
CA LEU A 15 16.90 -28.89 1.04
C LEU A 15 17.54 -27.57 0.55
N ARG A 16 18.72 -27.22 1.07
CA ARG A 16 19.48 -26.03 0.62
C ARG A 16 19.95 -26.19 -0.82
N MET A 17 20.48 -27.36 -1.18
CA MET A 17 20.94 -27.64 -2.54
C MET A 17 19.79 -27.68 -3.55
N LEU A 18 18.66 -28.30 -3.20
CA LEU A 18 17.48 -28.37 -4.06
C LEU A 18 16.88 -26.99 -4.31
N SER A 19 16.75 -26.16 -3.27
CA SER A 19 16.25 -24.78 -3.40
C SER A 19 17.18 -23.89 -4.22
N PHE A 20 18.49 -24.05 -4.11
CA PHE A 20 19.46 -23.38 -4.99
C PHE A 20 19.35 -23.86 -6.45
N CYS A 21 19.36 -25.17 -6.68
CA CYS A 21 19.31 -25.77 -8.02
C CYS A 21 18.01 -25.44 -8.77
N THR A 22 16.90 -25.25 -8.05
CA THR A 22 15.61 -24.88 -8.65
C THR A 22 15.54 -23.40 -9.04
N THR A 23 16.26 -22.53 -8.34
CA THR A 23 16.30 -21.08 -8.60
C THR A 23 17.34 -20.68 -9.64
N VAL A 24 18.37 -21.51 -9.84
CA VAL A 24 19.43 -21.30 -10.83
C VAL A 24 19.19 -22.20 -12.06
N PRO A 25 18.52 -21.70 -13.12
CA PRO A 25 18.15 -22.52 -14.29
C PRO A 25 19.33 -22.92 -15.19
N ILE A 26 20.58 -22.60 -14.81
CA ILE A 26 21.79 -22.92 -15.57
C ILE A 26 22.14 -24.39 -15.43
N PHE A 27 22.11 -24.90 -14.20
CA PHE A 27 22.35 -26.32 -13.92
C PHE A 27 21.22 -27.19 -14.48
N PHE A 28 20.01 -26.64 -14.53
CA PHE A 28 18.82 -27.32 -15.01
C PHE A 28 17.97 -26.41 -15.90
N PRO A 29 18.22 -26.42 -17.23
CA PRO A 29 17.43 -25.66 -18.19
C PRO A 29 15.92 -25.90 -18.08
N LYS A 30 15.12 -24.99 -18.64
CA LYS A 30 13.67 -25.20 -18.74
C LYS A 30 13.41 -26.45 -19.59
N GLY A 31 12.66 -27.40 -19.05
CA GLY A 31 12.41 -28.71 -19.68
C GLY A 31 13.14 -29.88 -19.04
N THR A 32 14.11 -29.66 -18.13
CA THR A 32 14.72 -30.79 -17.41
C THR A 32 13.70 -31.46 -16.49
N PRO A 33 13.53 -32.81 -16.55
CA PRO A 33 12.60 -33.53 -15.69
C PRO A 33 12.88 -33.27 -14.21
N ILE A 34 11.81 -33.07 -13.43
CA ILE A 34 11.90 -32.76 -11.99
C ILE A 34 12.70 -33.84 -11.24
N ILE A 35 12.53 -35.10 -11.64
CA ILE A 35 13.23 -36.26 -11.08
C ILE A 35 14.76 -36.10 -11.16
N MET A 36 15.26 -35.60 -12.28
CA MET A 36 16.71 -35.41 -12.49
C MET A 36 17.27 -34.30 -11.59
N LYS A 37 16.50 -33.22 -11.39
CA LYS A 37 16.89 -32.13 -10.47
C LYS A 37 17.02 -32.62 -9.04
N VAL A 38 16.02 -33.40 -8.59
CA VAL A 38 15.99 -34.01 -7.27
C VAL A 38 17.14 -35.00 -7.09
N PHE A 39 17.40 -35.85 -8.09
CA PHE A 39 18.46 -36.85 -8.03
C PHE A 39 19.85 -36.21 -7.86
N ILE A 40 20.19 -35.21 -8.69
CA ILE A 40 21.50 -34.54 -8.62
C ILE A 40 21.66 -33.77 -7.31
N ALA A 41 20.61 -33.09 -6.82
CA ALA A 41 20.65 -32.45 -5.52
C ALA A 41 20.89 -33.47 -4.39
N GLY A 42 20.30 -34.67 -4.48
CA GLY A 42 20.53 -35.78 -3.56
C GLY A 42 21.97 -36.27 -3.56
N VAL A 43 22.55 -36.49 -4.74
CA VAL A 43 23.96 -36.91 -4.89
C VAL A 43 24.91 -35.85 -4.32
N LEU A 44 24.72 -34.58 -4.66
CA LEU A 44 25.54 -33.48 -4.12
C LEU A 44 25.41 -33.40 -2.59
N SER A 45 24.20 -33.57 -2.07
CA SER A 45 23.98 -33.59 -0.64
C SER A 45 24.71 -34.72 0.08
N PHE A 46 24.73 -35.91 -0.52
CA PHE A 46 25.45 -37.05 0.05
C PHE A 46 26.97 -36.84 0.04
N LEU A 47 27.50 -36.18 -0.98
CA LEU A 47 28.93 -35.85 -1.07
C LEU A 47 29.36 -34.74 -0.10
N ILE A 48 28.49 -33.76 0.16
CA ILE A 48 28.81 -32.60 0.99
C ILE A 48 28.56 -32.89 2.49
N ALA A 49 27.57 -33.71 2.83
CA ALA A 49 27.19 -34.02 4.21
C ALA A 49 28.35 -34.42 5.14
N PRO A 50 29.36 -35.22 4.74
CA PRO A 50 30.50 -35.57 5.59
C PRO A 50 31.39 -34.40 5.99
N ILE A 51 31.35 -33.28 5.27
CA ILE A 51 32.25 -32.13 5.42
C ILE A 51 31.66 -31.10 6.42
N ILE A 52 30.38 -31.23 6.76
CA ILE A 52 29.62 -30.21 7.51
C ILE A 52 29.56 -30.54 9.00
N ASP A 53 29.66 -29.50 9.83
CA ASP A 53 29.45 -29.63 11.28
C ASP A 53 27.97 -29.91 11.61
N THR A 54 27.74 -30.99 12.36
CA THR A 54 26.40 -31.49 12.73
C THR A 54 26.00 -31.09 14.16
N SER A 55 26.85 -30.35 14.88
CA SER A 55 26.62 -29.91 16.27
C SER A 55 25.28 -29.21 16.50
N SER A 56 24.87 -28.34 15.57
CA SER A 56 23.59 -27.61 15.59
C SER A 56 22.35 -28.49 15.58
N LEU A 57 22.43 -29.70 15.01
CA LEU A 57 21.29 -30.61 14.87
C LEU A 57 20.98 -31.37 16.18
N GLN A 58 21.90 -31.37 17.14
CA GLN A 58 21.68 -31.96 18.46
C GLN A 58 20.67 -31.15 19.31
N GLN A 59 20.36 -29.91 18.91
CA GLN A 59 19.41 -29.03 19.61
C GLN A 59 17.95 -29.27 19.19
N ILE A 60 17.68 -30.20 18.26
CA ILE A 60 16.35 -30.44 17.73
C ILE A 60 15.58 -31.38 18.66
N ASP A 61 14.94 -30.80 19.67
CA ASP A 61 14.11 -31.54 20.63
C ASP A 61 12.60 -31.47 20.31
N ASN A 62 12.19 -30.57 19.40
CA ASN A 62 10.78 -30.31 19.09
C ASN A 62 10.54 -30.22 17.57
N ASN A 63 9.39 -30.71 17.13
CA ASN A 63 8.88 -30.59 15.75
C ASN A 63 8.87 -29.14 15.25
N ILE A 64 8.64 -28.16 16.13
CA ILE A 64 8.68 -26.73 15.79
C ILE A 64 10.10 -26.30 15.35
N TYR A 65 11.13 -26.71 16.09
CA TYR A 65 12.53 -26.39 15.74
C TYR A 65 12.95 -27.06 14.43
N LEU A 66 12.51 -28.30 14.20
CA LEU A 66 12.73 -29.01 12.93
C LEU A 66 12.13 -28.26 11.74
N ILE A 67 10.88 -27.76 11.88
CA ILE A 67 10.23 -26.96 10.83
C ILE A 67 11.00 -25.66 10.58
N ILE A 68 11.45 -24.96 11.63
CA ILE A 68 12.22 -23.72 11.50
C ILE A 68 13.55 -23.99 10.77
N PHE A 69 14.24 -25.07 11.09
CA PHE A 69 15.49 -25.44 10.43
C PHE A 69 15.27 -25.73 8.94
N ILE A 70 14.24 -26.51 8.59
CA ILE A 70 13.85 -26.77 7.20
C ILE A 70 13.60 -25.46 6.45
N ILE A 71 12.85 -24.54 7.05
CA ILE A 71 12.53 -23.23 6.45
C ILE A 71 13.81 -22.43 6.22
N ASN A 72 14.71 -22.37 7.20
CA ASN A 72 15.96 -21.61 7.11
C ASN A 72 16.87 -22.16 6.00
N GLU A 73 16.98 -23.48 5.85
CA GLU A 73 17.76 -24.12 4.79
C GLU A 73 17.21 -23.83 3.39
N ILE A 74 15.88 -23.91 3.22
CA ILE A 74 15.22 -23.57 1.96
C ILE A 74 15.46 -22.09 1.62
N ILE A 75 15.28 -21.19 2.59
CA ILE A 75 15.48 -19.75 2.37
C ILE A 75 16.93 -19.46 2.00
N ALA A 76 17.90 -20.08 2.66
CA ALA A 76 19.31 -19.89 2.36
C ALA A 76 19.62 -20.27 0.90
N GLY A 77 19.14 -21.43 0.45
CA GLY A 77 19.32 -21.85 -0.94
C GLY A 77 18.61 -20.94 -1.95
N LEU A 78 17.39 -20.49 -1.65
CA LEU A 78 16.66 -19.55 -2.50
C LEU A 78 17.37 -18.19 -2.64
N ILE A 79 17.88 -17.62 -1.56
CA ILE A 79 18.58 -16.31 -1.59
C ILE A 79 19.86 -16.42 -2.42
N MET A 80 20.68 -17.44 -2.17
CA MET A 80 21.91 -17.66 -2.94
C MET A 80 21.61 -17.88 -4.41
N GLY A 81 20.58 -18.67 -4.72
CA GLY A 81 20.20 -18.94 -6.10
C GLY A 81 19.61 -17.71 -6.80
N LEU A 82 18.88 -16.85 -6.10
CA LEU A 82 18.40 -15.57 -6.64
C LEU A 82 19.55 -14.63 -6.98
N ILE A 83 20.57 -14.50 -6.10
CA ILE A 83 21.76 -13.68 -6.35
C ILE A 83 22.48 -14.17 -7.60
N THR A 84 22.69 -15.49 -7.73
CA THR A 84 23.32 -16.10 -8.89
C THR A 84 22.50 -15.88 -10.16
N ASN A 85 21.19 -16.13 -10.12
CA ASN A 85 20.31 -15.99 -11.28
C ASN A 85 20.16 -14.53 -11.73
N THR A 86 20.35 -13.57 -10.82
CA THR A 86 20.31 -12.13 -11.13
C THR A 86 21.34 -11.75 -12.19
N VAL A 87 22.53 -12.36 -12.18
CA VAL A 87 23.58 -12.11 -13.19
C VAL A 87 23.03 -12.36 -14.60
N PHE A 88 22.40 -13.51 -14.80
CA PHE A 88 21.84 -13.91 -16.10
C PHE A 88 20.62 -13.10 -16.50
N ASN A 89 19.73 -12.80 -15.55
CA ASN A 89 18.54 -11.99 -15.82
C ASN A 89 18.89 -10.56 -16.22
N ILE A 90 19.95 -9.99 -15.67
CA ILE A 90 20.43 -8.66 -16.04
C ILE A 90 21.07 -8.68 -17.43
N MET A 91 21.76 -9.76 -17.82
CA MET A 91 22.26 -9.91 -19.19
C MET A 91 21.12 -10.03 -20.21
N LYS A 92 20.07 -10.79 -19.86
CA LYS A 92 18.82 -10.85 -20.64
C LYS A 92 18.17 -9.49 -20.81
N MET A 93 18.03 -8.75 -19.70
CA MET A 93 17.50 -7.40 -19.69
C MET A 93 18.32 -6.47 -20.60
N ALA A 94 19.66 -6.53 -20.54
CA ALA A 94 20.52 -5.75 -21.41
C ALA A 94 20.26 -6.06 -22.90
N GLY A 95 20.13 -7.35 -23.24
CA GLY A 95 19.77 -7.77 -24.59
C GLY A 95 18.39 -7.29 -25.04
N GLN A 96 17.38 -7.39 -24.16
CA GLN A 96 16.03 -6.92 -24.44
C GLN A 96 16.00 -5.40 -24.67
N LEU A 97 16.74 -4.61 -23.88
CA LEU A 97 16.85 -3.16 -24.07
C LEU A 97 17.48 -2.81 -25.43
N MET A 98 18.51 -3.53 -25.85
CA MET A 98 19.07 -3.36 -27.21
C MET A 98 18.01 -3.69 -28.27
N ASP A 99 17.33 -4.83 -28.12
CA ASP A 99 16.35 -5.34 -29.08
C ASP A 99 15.17 -4.39 -29.31
N THR A 100 14.67 -3.76 -28.24
CA THR A 100 13.57 -2.78 -28.34
C THR A 100 13.88 -1.61 -29.26
N HIS A 101 15.16 -1.25 -29.42
CA HIS A 101 15.58 -0.18 -30.31
C HIS A 101 15.96 -0.68 -31.71
N VAL A 102 16.57 -1.87 -31.82
CA VAL A 102 16.88 -2.50 -33.13
C VAL A 102 15.60 -2.82 -33.91
N GLY A 103 14.50 -3.13 -33.22
CA GLY A 103 13.19 -3.36 -33.83
C GLY A 103 12.87 -4.83 -34.12
N LEU A 104 13.73 -5.77 -33.69
CA LEU A 104 13.51 -7.21 -33.79
C LEU A 104 12.38 -7.70 -32.84
N GLY A 105 12.09 -6.94 -31.79
CA GLY A 105 11.01 -7.24 -30.84
C GLY A 105 9.59 -7.10 -31.40
N MET A 106 9.42 -6.50 -32.58
CA MET A 106 8.12 -6.44 -33.26
C MET A 106 7.65 -7.81 -33.76
N ILE A 107 8.53 -8.81 -33.87
CA ILE A 107 8.13 -10.19 -34.23
C ILE A 107 7.04 -10.72 -33.28
N ASN A 108 7.11 -10.36 -31.99
CA ASN A 108 6.12 -10.75 -30.99
C ASN A 108 4.75 -10.04 -31.15
N LEU A 109 4.69 -8.95 -31.92
CA LEU A 109 3.43 -8.29 -32.31
C LEU A 109 2.81 -8.93 -33.55
N PHE A 110 3.63 -9.57 -34.41
CA PHE A 110 3.18 -10.19 -35.66
C PHE A 110 2.83 -11.68 -35.52
N ASP A 111 3.37 -12.39 -34.53
CA ASP A 111 2.99 -13.77 -34.21
C ASP A 111 2.57 -13.96 -32.74
N PRO A 112 1.27 -13.84 -32.42
CA PRO A 112 0.75 -14.08 -31.07
C PRO A 112 0.68 -15.57 -30.68
N ASN A 113 0.94 -16.52 -31.60
CA ASN A 113 0.90 -17.96 -31.30
C ASN A 113 2.18 -18.46 -30.65
N THR A 114 3.32 -17.81 -30.93
CA THR A 114 4.54 -18.01 -30.16
C THR A 114 4.40 -17.34 -28.80
N ASN A 115 3.92 -18.09 -27.79
CA ASN A 115 3.83 -17.68 -26.38
C ASN A 115 5.19 -17.29 -25.72
N SER A 116 6.23 -17.01 -26.52
CA SER A 116 7.53 -16.54 -26.07
C SER A 116 7.62 -15.03 -26.16
N ASN A 117 7.56 -14.38 -25.00
CA ASN A 117 7.85 -12.94 -24.87
C ASN A 117 9.36 -12.63 -24.92
N SER A 118 10.23 -13.61 -25.18
CA SER A 118 11.68 -13.36 -25.22
C SER A 118 12.11 -12.85 -26.58
N THR A 119 13.01 -11.87 -26.56
CA THR A 119 13.56 -11.28 -27.79
C THR A 119 14.75 -12.07 -28.32
N LEU A 120 15.10 -11.90 -29.60
CA LEU A 120 16.23 -12.62 -30.22
C LEU A 120 17.56 -12.19 -29.59
N ILE A 121 17.78 -10.88 -29.40
CA ILE A 121 19.01 -10.39 -28.75
C ILE A 121 19.05 -10.77 -27.26
N GLU A 122 17.90 -10.83 -26.56
CA GLU A 122 17.84 -11.37 -25.19
C GLU A 122 18.34 -12.82 -25.12
N ASN A 123 17.87 -13.69 -26.02
CA ASN A 123 18.30 -15.09 -26.07
C ASN A 123 19.79 -15.20 -26.42
N LEU A 124 20.28 -14.40 -27.37
CA LEU A 124 21.70 -14.34 -27.73
C LEU A 124 22.57 -13.94 -26.52
N MET A 125 22.19 -12.88 -25.81
CA MET A 125 22.91 -12.41 -24.63
C MET A 125 22.89 -13.45 -23.50
N TYR A 126 21.79 -14.18 -23.34
CA TYR A 126 21.72 -15.29 -22.40
C TYR A 126 22.67 -16.43 -22.78
N TRP A 127 22.71 -16.85 -24.05
CA TRP A 127 23.61 -17.92 -24.50
C TRP A 127 25.08 -17.52 -24.40
N ILE A 128 25.42 -16.28 -24.75
CA ILE A 128 26.76 -15.73 -24.54
C ILE A 128 27.14 -15.77 -23.05
N SER A 129 26.23 -15.32 -22.19
CA SER A 129 26.46 -15.34 -20.74
C SER A 129 26.64 -16.75 -20.20
N LEU A 130 25.86 -17.72 -20.71
CA LEU A 130 25.96 -19.13 -20.33
C LEU A 130 27.28 -19.75 -20.82
N MET A 131 27.69 -19.46 -22.06
CA MET A 131 28.96 -19.94 -22.60
C MET A 131 30.14 -19.41 -21.80
N ILE A 132 30.16 -18.10 -21.50
CA ILE A 132 31.22 -17.48 -20.68
C ILE A 132 31.24 -18.09 -19.28
N PHE A 133 30.07 -18.28 -18.67
CA PHE A 133 29.97 -18.90 -17.36
C PHE A 133 30.65 -20.29 -17.29
N PHE A 134 30.50 -21.11 -18.33
CA PHE A 134 31.20 -22.39 -18.40
C PHE A 134 32.70 -22.24 -18.71
N LEU A 135 33.07 -21.30 -19.57
CA LEU A 135 34.47 -21.05 -19.95
C LEU A 135 35.34 -20.58 -18.78
N ILE A 136 34.77 -19.82 -17.83
CA ILE A 136 35.50 -19.33 -16.64
C ILE A 136 35.38 -20.27 -15.43
N ASP A 137 34.88 -21.50 -15.62
CA ASP A 137 34.59 -22.44 -14.54
C ASP A 137 33.62 -21.91 -13.48
N GLY A 138 32.68 -21.05 -13.88
CA GLY A 138 31.71 -20.43 -12.97
C GLY A 138 30.85 -21.45 -12.20
N HIS A 139 30.63 -22.64 -12.76
CA HIS A 139 29.93 -23.73 -12.07
C HIS A 139 30.73 -24.33 -10.92
N HIS A 140 32.05 -24.48 -11.05
CA HIS A 140 32.94 -24.85 -9.95
C HIS A 140 32.96 -23.78 -8.87
N LEU A 141 33.03 -22.50 -9.28
CA LEU A 141 32.95 -21.37 -8.35
C LEU A 141 31.66 -21.39 -7.52
N LEU A 142 30.51 -21.61 -8.16
CA LEU A 142 29.22 -21.69 -7.46
C LEU A 142 29.16 -22.86 -6.47
N LEU A 143 29.66 -24.05 -6.86
CA LEU A 143 29.73 -25.19 -5.95
C LEU A 143 30.63 -24.90 -4.74
N GLN A 144 31.76 -24.24 -4.96
CA GLN A 144 32.65 -23.80 -3.88
C GLN A 144 31.97 -22.82 -2.94
N LEU A 145 31.24 -21.83 -3.47
CA LEU A 145 30.48 -20.85 -2.68
C LEU A 145 29.34 -21.51 -1.88
N LEU A 146 28.69 -22.53 -2.44
CA LEU A 146 27.68 -23.32 -1.73
C LEU A 146 28.28 -24.12 -0.58
N ILE A 147 29.42 -24.79 -0.80
CA ILE A 147 30.13 -25.52 0.25
C ILE A 147 30.60 -24.54 1.35
N GLN A 148 31.12 -23.37 0.96
CA GLN A 148 31.51 -22.32 1.90
C GLN A 148 30.30 -21.80 2.71
N SER A 149 29.10 -21.75 2.12
CA SER A 149 27.87 -21.35 2.82
C SER A 149 27.60 -22.20 4.05
N PHE A 150 27.90 -23.50 4.03
CA PHE A 150 27.71 -24.40 5.18
C PHE A 150 28.76 -24.20 6.27
N LYS A 151 29.94 -23.66 5.93
CA LYS A 151 30.97 -23.29 6.91
C LYS A 151 30.66 -21.98 7.62
N SER A 152 30.09 -21.01 6.90
CA SER A 152 29.75 -19.70 7.46
C SER A 152 28.37 -19.68 8.13
N ILE A 153 27.40 -20.41 7.57
CA ILE A 153 26.03 -20.53 8.07
C ILE A 153 25.80 -22.00 8.38
N GLY A 154 25.94 -22.34 9.66
CA GLY A 154 25.71 -23.71 10.15
C GLY A 154 24.28 -24.16 9.85
N LEU A 155 24.07 -25.49 9.89
CA LEU A 155 22.76 -26.08 9.61
C LEU A 155 21.68 -25.50 10.54
N GLY A 156 20.56 -25.08 9.97
CA GLY A 156 19.41 -24.52 10.69
C GLY A 156 19.54 -23.08 11.13
N GLN A 157 20.70 -22.44 10.95
CA GLN A 157 20.87 -21.02 11.25
C GLN A 157 20.25 -20.14 10.16
N SER A 158 19.57 -19.07 10.57
CA SER A 158 18.87 -18.20 9.63
C SER A 158 19.83 -17.24 8.92
N LEU A 159 19.78 -17.23 7.59
CA LEU A 159 20.45 -16.24 6.74
C LEU A 159 19.70 -14.89 6.70
N LEU A 160 18.44 -14.86 7.15
CA LEU A 160 17.56 -13.68 7.10
C LEU A 160 17.94 -12.65 8.17
N SER A 161 18.99 -11.87 7.92
CA SER A 161 19.28 -10.63 8.62
C SER A 161 18.98 -9.42 7.72
N LEU A 162 18.71 -8.26 8.34
CA LEU A 162 18.57 -7.00 7.58
C LEU A 162 19.82 -6.68 6.75
N GLY A 163 21.00 -7.08 7.23
CA GLY A 163 22.25 -6.95 6.50
C GLY A 163 22.26 -7.80 5.22
N SER A 164 21.85 -9.07 5.31
CA SER A 164 21.76 -9.98 4.17
C SER A 164 20.82 -9.46 3.08
N VAL A 165 19.68 -8.90 3.47
CA VAL A 165 18.73 -8.28 2.53
C VAL A 165 19.36 -7.07 1.83
N TRP A 166 20.08 -6.23 2.57
CA TRP A 166 20.73 -5.06 1.98
C TRP A 166 21.86 -5.44 1.02
N VAL A 167 22.62 -6.49 1.32
CA VAL A 167 23.62 -7.07 0.41
C VAL A 167 22.96 -7.58 -0.87
N ALA A 168 21.83 -8.29 -0.77
CA ALA A 168 21.09 -8.77 -1.94
C ALA A 168 20.60 -7.60 -2.83
N VAL A 169 20.04 -6.55 -2.22
CA VAL A 169 19.58 -5.36 -2.95
C VAL A 169 20.74 -4.64 -3.64
N ASN A 170 21.85 -4.42 -2.94
CA ASN A 170 23.04 -3.80 -3.54
C ASN A 170 23.61 -4.62 -4.69
N SER A 171 23.55 -5.95 -4.58
CA SER A 171 23.96 -6.85 -5.66
C SER A 171 23.10 -6.65 -6.90
N ILE A 172 21.78 -6.54 -6.75
CA ILE A 172 20.86 -6.24 -7.85
C ILE A 172 21.18 -4.87 -8.47
N ILE A 173 21.43 -3.83 -7.67
CA ILE A 173 21.79 -2.49 -8.17
C ILE A 173 23.11 -2.52 -8.95
N ASN A 174 24.12 -3.22 -8.42
CA ASN A 174 25.43 -3.36 -9.06
C ASN A 174 25.31 -4.10 -10.40
N TYR A 175 24.56 -5.19 -10.44
CA TYR A 175 24.33 -5.93 -11.69
C TYR A 175 23.51 -5.10 -12.67
N PHE A 176 22.43 -4.45 -12.24
CA PHE A 176 21.65 -3.56 -13.09
C PHE A 176 22.52 -2.48 -13.76
N THR A 177 23.43 -1.89 -13.00
CA THR A 177 24.39 -0.90 -13.52
C THR A 177 25.32 -1.51 -14.58
N ILE A 178 25.76 -2.76 -14.41
CA ILE A 178 26.57 -3.48 -15.42
C ILE A 178 25.74 -3.71 -16.68
N GLY A 179 24.52 -4.26 -16.57
CA GLY A 179 23.65 -4.50 -17.73
C GLY A 179 23.34 -3.22 -18.50
N LEU A 180 23.08 -2.12 -17.80
CA LEU A 180 22.81 -0.80 -18.39
C LEU A 180 24.05 -0.21 -19.06
N LYS A 181 25.25 -0.35 -18.46
CA LYS A 181 26.52 0.06 -19.10
C LYS A 181 26.80 -0.70 -20.39
N ILE A 182 26.38 -1.96 -20.48
CA ILE A 182 26.51 -2.77 -21.70
C ILE A 182 25.52 -2.31 -22.77
N ALA A 183 24.27 -2.00 -22.40
CA ALA A 183 23.22 -1.62 -23.34
C ALA A 183 23.33 -0.17 -23.86
N ILE A 184 23.68 0.79 -23.00
CA ILE A 184 23.62 2.24 -23.31
C ILE A 184 24.34 2.64 -24.61
N PRO A 185 25.60 2.26 -24.85
CA PRO A 185 26.32 2.70 -26.05
C PRO A 185 25.60 2.27 -27.33
N ILE A 186 25.05 1.06 -27.33
CA ILE A 186 24.34 0.46 -28.47
C ILE A 186 23.01 1.18 -28.68
N VAL A 187 22.25 1.37 -27.60
CA VAL A 187 20.97 2.08 -27.61
C VAL A 187 21.14 3.52 -28.12
N LEU A 188 22.19 4.23 -27.69
CA LEU A 188 22.46 5.60 -28.12
C LEU A 188 22.78 5.68 -29.62
N ILE A 189 23.58 4.76 -30.17
CA ILE A 189 23.89 4.74 -31.60
C ILE A 189 22.64 4.47 -32.45
N ILE A 190 21.77 3.57 -32.00
CA ILE A 190 20.50 3.30 -32.69
C ILE A 190 19.56 4.50 -32.60
N LEU A 191 19.50 5.16 -31.44
CA LEU A 191 18.68 6.37 -31.26
C LEU A 191 19.16 7.52 -32.15
N ILE A 192 20.47 7.67 -32.36
CA ILE A 192 21.01 8.62 -33.33
C ILE A 192 20.54 8.26 -34.75
N THR A 193 20.49 6.97 -35.09
CA THR A 193 19.95 6.49 -36.37
C THR A 193 18.48 6.88 -36.55
N ASP A 194 17.68 6.83 -35.48
CA ASP A 194 16.28 7.25 -35.48
C ASP A 194 16.13 8.74 -35.74
N ILE A 195 16.98 9.56 -35.13
CA ILE A 195 17.02 11.01 -35.35
C ILE A 195 17.39 11.30 -36.81
N VAL A 196 18.41 10.63 -37.35
CA VAL A 196 18.83 10.78 -38.76
C VAL A 196 17.70 10.39 -39.70
N LEU A 197 17.05 9.24 -39.49
CA LEU A 197 15.89 8.80 -40.27
C LEU A 197 14.72 9.80 -40.18
N GLY A 198 14.48 10.37 -39.00
CA GLY A 198 13.47 11.41 -38.78
C GLY A 198 13.77 12.75 -39.47
N LEU A 199 15.05 13.07 -39.70
CA LEU A 199 15.45 14.23 -40.49
C LEU A 199 15.31 13.94 -42.00
N VAL A 200 15.69 12.74 -42.45
CA VAL A 200 15.55 12.30 -43.85
C VAL A 200 14.08 12.28 -44.27
N SER A 201 13.16 11.92 -43.38
CA SER A 201 11.74 11.94 -43.68
C SER A 201 11.16 13.34 -43.87
N ARG A 202 11.78 14.35 -43.24
CA ARG A 202 11.40 15.75 -43.44
C ARG A 202 11.90 16.28 -44.78
N THR A 203 13.06 15.83 -45.24
CA THR A 203 13.62 16.26 -46.53
C THR A 203 12.96 15.55 -47.71
N VAL A 204 12.53 14.30 -47.54
CA VAL A 204 11.79 13.53 -48.55
C VAL A 204 10.52 12.92 -47.93
N PRO A 205 9.40 13.66 -47.89
CA PRO A 205 8.15 13.24 -47.21
C PRO A 205 7.50 11.99 -47.81
N GLN A 206 7.83 11.64 -49.05
CA GLN A 206 7.33 10.45 -49.74
C GLN A 206 8.02 9.16 -49.25
N LEU A 207 9.13 9.25 -48.51
CA LEU A 207 9.79 8.08 -47.93
C LEU A 207 9.01 7.60 -46.70
N ASN A 208 8.41 6.41 -46.84
CA ASN A 208 7.86 5.72 -45.68
C ASN A 208 9.01 5.26 -44.77
N ILE A 209 9.20 5.99 -43.66
CA ILE A 209 10.24 5.75 -42.64
C ILE A 209 10.15 4.32 -42.10
N MET A 210 8.97 3.72 -42.05
CA MET A 210 8.83 2.36 -41.55
C MET A 210 9.47 1.34 -42.49
N ILE A 211 9.32 1.53 -43.81
CA ILE A 211 9.83 0.61 -44.85
C ILE A 211 11.36 0.69 -44.94
N LEU A 212 11.92 1.90 -44.88
CA LEU A 212 13.37 2.12 -45.01
C LEU A 212 14.11 2.08 -43.67
N GLY A 213 13.45 2.54 -42.61
CA GLY A 213 14.04 2.67 -41.28
C GLY A 213 14.23 1.33 -40.58
N LEU A 214 13.32 0.37 -40.72
CA LEU A 214 13.46 -0.92 -40.05
C LEU A 214 14.69 -1.71 -40.57
N PRO A 215 14.91 -1.89 -41.90
CA PRO A 215 16.12 -2.54 -42.41
C PRO A 215 17.41 -1.79 -42.03
N LEU A 216 17.40 -0.46 -42.06
CA LEU A 216 18.57 0.35 -41.72
C LEU A 216 18.93 0.22 -40.23
N LYS A 217 17.94 0.31 -39.33
CA LYS A 217 18.13 0.10 -37.89
C LYS A 217 18.65 -1.30 -37.59
N LEU A 218 18.15 -2.32 -38.29
CA LEU A 218 18.58 -3.69 -38.11
C LEU A 218 20.05 -3.87 -38.51
N LEU A 219 20.46 -3.32 -39.66
CA LEU A 219 21.86 -3.34 -40.10
C LEU A 219 22.77 -2.62 -39.10
N VAL A 220 22.45 -1.37 -38.74
CA VAL A 220 23.24 -0.60 -37.78
C VAL A 220 23.28 -1.30 -36.42
N GLY A 221 22.15 -1.80 -35.94
CA GLY A 221 22.04 -2.51 -34.67
C GLY A 221 22.94 -3.75 -34.60
N LEU A 222 22.89 -4.62 -35.62
CA LEU A 222 23.74 -5.81 -35.68
C LEU A 222 25.22 -5.46 -35.78
N THR A 223 25.59 -4.47 -36.60
CA THR A 223 26.99 -4.02 -36.71
C THR A 223 27.52 -3.48 -35.38
N VAL A 224 26.73 -2.67 -34.67
CA VAL A 224 27.13 -2.10 -33.38
C VAL A 224 27.25 -3.18 -32.31
N ILE A 225 26.35 -4.18 -32.29
CA ILE A 225 26.44 -5.34 -31.39
C ILE A 225 27.72 -6.13 -31.67
N MET A 226 28.07 -6.37 -32.95
CA MET A 226 29.32 -7.05 -33.31
C MET A 226 30.55 -6.29 -32.80
N LEU A 227 30.59 -4.96 -32.98
CA LEU A 227 31.70 -4.12 -32.50
C LEU A 227 31.77 -4.05 -30.97
N ALA A 228 30.62 -4.13 -30.29
CA ALA A 228 30.52 -4.07 -28.83
C ALA A 228 30.75 -5.43 -28.14
N LEU A 229 30.92 -6.52 -28.89
CA LEU A 229 31.10 -7.87 -28.35
C LEU A 229 32.25 -7.99 -27.32
N PRO A 230 33.42 -7.36 -27.51
CA PRO A 230 34.50 -7.38 -26.50
C PRO A 230 34.08 -6.71 -25.18
N THR A 231 33.32 -5.62 -25.25
CA THR A 231 32.79 -4.91 -24.06
C THR A 231 31.73 -5.74 -23.37
N ILE A 232 30.85 -6.40 -24.12
CA ILE A 232 29.85 -7.34 -23.61
C ILE A 232 30.55 -8.47 -22.84
N PHE A 233 31.56 -9.10 -23.42
CA PHE A 233 32.32 -10.17 -22.77
C PHE A 233 32.98 -9.70 -21.47
N LYS A 234 33.69 -8.57 -21.51
CA LYS A 234 34.32 -8.00 -20.30
C LYS A 234 33.27 -7.68 -19.23
N GLY A 235 32.11 -7.16 -19.61
CA GLY A 235 31.00 -6.87 -18.69
C GLY A 235 30.44 -8.11 -18.01
N ILE A 236 30.29 -9.22 -18.75
CA ILE A 236 29.82 -10.50 -18.23
C ILE A 236 30.84 -11.11 -17.27
N VAL A 237 32.12 -11.13 -17.63
CA VAL A 237 33.19 -11.65 -16.76
C VAL A 237 33.25 -10.87 -15.44
N LEU A 238 33.23 -9.53 -15.52
CA LEU A 238 33.19 -8.67 -14.33
C LEU A 238 31.95 -8.91 -13.44
N ALA A 239 30.84 -9.39 -14.00
CA ALA A 239 29.67 -9.74 -13.21
C ALA A 239 29.90 -11.05 -12.44
N PHE A 240 30.50 -12.06 -13.07
CA PHE A 240 30.81 -13.32 -12.38
C PHE A 240 31.93 -13.16 -11.34
N ASP A 241 32.96 -12.37 -11.61
CA ASP A 241 34.07 -12.13 -10.68
C ASP A 241 33.63 -11.50 -9.35
N LYS A 242 32.49 -10.80 -9.35
CA LYS A 242 31.92 -10.17 -8.14
C LYS A 242 31.08 -11.11 -7.27
N LEU A 243 30.70 -12.28 -7.78
CA LEU A 243 29.86 -13.23 -7.03
C LEU A 243 30.49 -13.64 -5.68
N PRO A 244 31.80 -13.96 -5.59
CA PRO A 244 32.40 -14.35 -4.32
C PRO A 244 32.33 -13.26 -3.25
N ASP A 245 32.59 -12.01 -3.63
CA ASP A 245 32.51 -10.87 -2.70
C ASP A 245 31.09 -10.67 -2.17
N ILE A 246 30.09 -10.83 -3.03
CA ILE A 246 28.68 -10.74 -2.66
C ILE A 246 28.32 -11.85 -1.67
N PHE A 247 28.71 -13.10 -1.95
CA PHE A 247 28.46 -14.23 -1.07
C PHE A 247 29.18 -14.07 0.27
N ASN A 248 30.44 -13.62 0.27
CA ASN A 248 31.19 -13.33 1.49
C ASN A 248 30.51 -12.24 2.35
N ASN A 249 30.00 -11.18 1.72
CA ASN A 249 29.27 -10.12 2.43
C ASN A 249 27.90 -10.62 2.93
N LEU A 250 27.24 -11.48 2.17
CA LEU A 250 25.99 -12.13 2.57
C LEU A 250 26.21 -13.00 3.82
N PHE A 251 27.30 -13.75 3.85
CA PHE A 251 27.65 -14.64 4.96
C PHE A 251 28.13 -13.89 6.22
N LYS A 252 28.79 -12.74 6.05
CA LYS A 252 29.24 -11.88 7.18
C LYS A 252 28.13 -11.07 7.82
N ALA A 253 26.93 -11.03 7.24
CA ALA A 253 25.79 -10.30 7.78
C ALA A 253 25.15 -11.07 8.96
N VAL A 254 25.81 -11.02 10.12
CA VAL A 254 25.38 -11.59 11.41
C VAL A 254 23.96 -11.13 11.79
N PRO A 255 23.13 -11.98 12.43
CA PRO A 255 21.81 -11.59 12.88
C PRO A 255 21.88 -10.57 14.02
N LEU A 256 21.49 -9.33 13.75
CA LEU A 256 20.90 -8.46 14.76
C LEU A 256 19.44 -8.87 14.91
N VAL A 257 19.16 -9.61 15.98
CA VAL A 257 17.79 -9.91 16.42
C VAL A 257 17.11 -8.58 16.70
N PHE A 258 16.16 -8.20 15.84
CA PHE A 258 15.23 -7.13 16.16
C PHE A 258 14.26 -7.65 17.21
N VAL A 259 14.45 -7.23 18.45
CA VAL A 259 13.38 -7.24 19.44
C VAL A 259 12.32 -6.26 18.95
N PHE A 260 11.17 -6.77 18.54
CA PHE A 260 9.99 -5.96 18.31
C PHE A 260 9.49 -5.43 19.66
N ALA A 261 10.00 -4.26 20.07
CA ALA A 261 9.26 -3.42 21.00
C ALA A 261 8.19 -2.68 20.20
N SER A 262 7.07 -3.33 19.94
CA SER A 262 5.84 -2.61 19.66
C SER A 262 5.32 -2.08 20.98
N GLU A 263 5.24 -0.76 21.14
CA GLU A 263 4.35 -0.20 22.15
C GLU A 263 2.96 -0.82 21.92
N GLU A 264 2.50 -1.58 22.92
CA GLU A 264 1.18 -2.18 22.83
C GLU A 264 0.15 -1.06 22.79
N LYS A 265 -0.48 -0.91 21.63
CA LYS A 265 -1.67 -0.10 21.46
C LYS A 265 -2.81 -0.81 22.19
N THR A 266 -3.03 -0.44 23.44
CA THR A 266 -4.01 -1.09 24.32
C THR A 266 -5.38 -0.42 24.25
N GLU A 267 -5.45 0.87 23.96
CA GLU A 267 -6.66 1.67 24.05
C GLU A 267 -7.52 1.60 22.77
N GLU A 268 -8.85 1.66 22.94
CA GLU A 268 -9.77 1.70 21.79
C GLU A 268 -9.66 3.02 21.01
N ALA A 269 -9.90 2.94 19.70
CA ALA A 269 -9.86 4.10 18.82
C ALA A 269 -11.01 5.08 19.11
N THR A 270 -10.69 6.36 19.26
CA THR A 270 -11.66 7.45 19.39
C THR A 270 -12.54 7.59 18.12
N PRO A 271 -13.73 8.22 18.22
CA PRO A 271 -14.58 8.47 17.05
C PRO A 271 -13.88 9.29 15.96
N LYS A 272 -13.03 10.24 16.37
CA LYS A 272 -12.25 11.10 15.47
C LYS A 272 -11.20 10.28 14.70
N LYS A 273 -10.38 9.46 15.36
CA LYS A 273 -9.46 8.52 14.67
C LYS A 273 -10.17 7.58 13.70
N LYS A 274 -11.34 7.04 14.06
CA LYS A 274 -12.17 6.22 13.14
C LYS A 274 -12.61 7.01 11.91
N SER A 275 -13.05 8.26 12.10
CA SER A 275 -13.47 9.13 11.01
C SER A 275 -12.31 9.53 10.09
N ASP A 276 -11.12 9.80 10.65
CA ASP A 276 -9.94 10.18 9.90
C ASP A 276 -9.34 9.00 9.13
N ALA A 277 -9.34 7.81 9.73
CA ALA A 277 -8.99 6.58 9.02
C ALA A 277 -9.91 6.34 7.83
N ARG A 278 -11.22 6.56 8.02
CA ARG A 278 -12.23 6.47 6.96
C ARG A 278 -12.00 7.50 5.85
N LYS A 279 -11.72 8.78 6.19
CA LYS A 279 -11.37 9.83 5.21
C LYS A 279 -10.11 9.50 4.41
N LYS A 280 -9.14 8.82 5.02
CA LYS A 280 -7.90 8.34 4.39
C LYS A 280 -8.08 7.11 3.51
N GLY A 281 -9.30 6.60 3.35
CA GLY A 281 -9.59 5.38 2.59
C GLY A 281 -9.19 4.08 3.31
N GLN A 282 -8.89 4.13 4.61
CA GLN A 282 -8.59 2.94 5.40
C GLN A 282 -9.88 2.36 5.96
N VAL A 283 -10.41 1.35 5.27
CA VAL A 283 -11.60 0.60 5.68
C VAL A 283 -11.29 -0.91 5.67
N ALA A 284 -11.98 -1.66 6.52
CA ALA A 284 -11.91 -3.12 6.47
C ALA A 284 -12.46 -3.60 5.10
N LYS A 285 -11.62 -4.29 4.33
CA LYS A 285 -12.00 -4.83 3.02
C LYS A 285 -11.46 -6.25 2.89
N SER A 286 -12.35 -7.18 2.60
CA SER A 286 -12.04 -8.57 2.26
C SER A 286 -12.07 -8.74 0.75
N LYS A 287 -10.97 -9.25 0.18
CA LYS A 287 -10.95 -9.63 -1.24
C LYS A 287 -11.87 -10.82 -1.51
N GLU A 288 -11.98 -11.75 -0.56
CA GLU A 288 -12.76 -12.97 -0.69
C GLU A 288 -14.25 -12.72 -0.84
N VAL A 289 -14.79 -11.69 -0.18
CA VAL A 289 -16.21 -11.33 -0.31
C VAL A 289 -16.56 -10.95 -1.75
N ALA A 290 -15.67 -10.25 -2.46
CA ALA A 290 -15.90 -9.90 -3.86
C ALA A 290 -15.83 -11.13 -4.77
N LEU A 291 -14.88 -12.04 -4.51
CA LEU A 291 -14.75 -13.30 -5.25
C LEU A 291 -15.95 -14.22 -5.02
N ALA A 292 -16.44 -14.34 -3.78
CA ALA A 292 -17.60 -15.13 -3.47
C ALA A 292 -18.88 -14.59 -4.12
N LEU A 293 -19.13 -13.28 -4.06
CA LEU A 293 -20.30 -12.66 -4.68
C LEU A 293 -20.30 -12.78 -6.21
N THR A 294 -19.14 -12.59 -6.85
CA THR A 294 -19.00 -12.77 -8.30
C THR A 294 -19.17 -14.23 -8.70
N MET A 295 -18.65 -15.19 -7.92
CA MET A 295 -18.83 -16.62 -8.17
C MET A 295 -20.30 -17.05 -8.01
N VAL A 296 -20.98 -16.63 -6.94
CA VAL A 296 -22.41 -16.89 -6.71
C VAL A 296 -23.24 -16.32 -7.84
N THR A 297 -22.98 -15.08 -8.25
CA THR A 297 -23.68 -14.44 -9.36
C THR A 297 -23.45 -15.17 -10.67
N SER A 298 -22.20 -15.56 -10.96
CA SER A 298 -21.87 -16.36 -12.14
C SER A 298 -22.64 -17.68 -12.13
N THR A 299 -22.72 -18.35 -10.97
CA THR A 299 -23.47 -19.60 -10.82
C THR A 299 -24.96 -19.42 -11.08
N ILE A 300 -25.57 -18.37 -10.52
CA ILE A 300 -26.99 -18.04 -10.74
C ILE A 300 -27.24 -17.74 -12.22
N LEU A 301 -26.38 -16.95 -12.87
CA LEU A 301 -26.52 -16.58 -14.28
C LEU A 301 -26.29 -17.76 -15.22
N ILE A 302 -25.31 -18.62 -14.94
CA ILE A 302 -25.09 -19.85 -15.73
C ILE A 302 -26.30 -20.78 -15.60
N SER A 303 -26.86 -20.91 -14.38
CA SER A 303 -28.06 -21.72 -14.15
C SER A 303 -29.29 -21.15 -14.87
N ALA A 304 -29.51 -19.84 -14.82
CA ALA A 304 -30.68 -19.19 -15.40
C ALA A 304 -30.58 -18.93 -16.92
N LEU A 305 -29.40 -18.52 -17.41
CA LEU A 305 -29.15 -18.09 -18.79
C LEU A 305 -28.33 -19.10 -19.60
N GLY A 306 -27.86 -20.21 -19.02
CA GLY A 306 -27.07 -21.22 -19.73
C GLY A 306 -27.79 -21.79 -20.95
N GLY A 307 -29.10 -22.04 -20.83
CA GLY A 307 -29.93 -22.47 -21.96
C GLY A 307 -30.05 -21.41 -23.06
N TYR A 308 -30.19 -20.13 -22.68
CA TYR A 308 -30.20 -19.01 -23.62
C TYR A 308 -28.89 -18.93 -24.41
N VAL A 309 -27.74 -19.02 -23.73
CA VAL A 309 -26.42 -19.00 -24.38
C VAL A 309 -26.25 -20.23 -25.29
N GLY A 310 -26.63 -21.42 -24.81
CA GLY A 310 -26.55 -22.65 -25.60
C GLY A 310 -27.38 -22.60 -26.88
N ASN A 311 -28.60 -22.07 -26.81
CA ASN A 311 -29.46 -21.90 -27.98
C ASN A 311 -28.89 -20.87 -28.96
N ASN A 312 -28.45 -19.70 -28.48
CA ASN A 312 -27.82 -18.70 -29.35
C ASN A 312 -26.53 -19.22 -30.00
N LEU A 313 -25.75 -20.05 -29.31
CA LEU A 313 -24.57 -20.71 -29.89
C LEU A 313 -24.97 -21.67 -31.01
N LYS A 314 -25.99 -22.50 -30.80
CA LYS A 314 -26.54 -23.38 -31.84
C LYS A 314 -27.04 -22.58 -33.05
N ASP A 315 -27.78 -21.50 -32.82
CA ASP A 315 -28.33 -20.67 -33.89
C ASP A 315 -27.23 -19.93 -34.65
N ASN A 316 -26.19 -19.46 -33.96
CA ASN A 316 -25.02 -18.84 -34.59
C ASN A 316 -24.21 -19.86 -35.41
N LEU A 317 -23.97 -21.06 -34.88
CA LEU A 317 -23.31 -22.14 -35.63
C LEU A 317 -24.10 -22.47 -36.89
N THR A 318 -25.42 -22.63 -36.78
CA THR A 318 -26.28 -22.92 -37.93
C THR A 318 -26.21 -21.78 -38.95
N TYR A 319 -26.31 -20.53 -38.50
CA TYR A 319 -26.22 -19.35 -39.35
C TYR A 319 -24.91 -19.29 -40.14
N PHE A 320 -23.76 -19.48 -39.49
CA PHE A 320 -22.45 -19.41 -40.17
C PHE A 320 -22.14 -20.64 -41.03
N LEU A 321 -22.67 -21.81 -40.69
CA LEU A 321 -22.51 -23.01 -41.52
C LEU A 321 -23.37 -22.97 -42.79
N THR A 322 -24.50 -22.26 -42.76
CA THR A 322 -25.38 -22.08 -43.93
C THR A 322 -25.12 -20.76 -44.67
N TYR A 323 -24.21 -19.93 -44.18
CA TYR A 323 -23.87 -18.65 -44.82
C TYR A 323 -23.17 -18.90 -46.17
N ASP A 324 -23.58 -18.19 -47.21
CA ASP A 324 -22.99 -18.29 -48.54
C ASP A 324 -21.69 -17.45 -48.60
N TYR A 325 -20.56 -18.12 -48.84
CA TYR A 325 -19.22 -17.51 -48.86
C TYR A 325 -18.70 -17.23 -50.28
N THR A 326 -19.54 -17.34 -51.31
CA THR A 326 -19.11 -17.34 -52.71
C THR A 326 -18.58 -15.97 -53.21
N GLU A 327 -18.93 -14.85 -52.59
CA GLU A 327 -18.42 -13.50 -52.94
C GLU A 327 -17.74 -12.80 -51.74
N LEU A 328 -16.44 -13.04 -51.57
CA LEU A 328 -15.60 -12.37 -50.58
C LEU A 328 -15.09 -11.01 -51.13
N SER A 329 -15.84 -9.95 -50.84
CA SER A 329 -15.45 -8.55 -51.09
C SER A 329 -15.11 -7.85 -49.77
N PHE A 330 -14.43 -6.70 -49.84
CA PHE A 330 -14.12 -5.90 -48.64
C PHE A 330 -15.40 -5.43 -47.92
N GLU A 331 -16.47 -5.19 -48.67
CA GLU A 331 -17.78 -4.79 -48.13
C GLU A 331 -18.50 -5.96 -47.44
N SER A 332 -18.47 -7.16 -48.03
CA SER A 332 -19.06 -8.36 -47.43
C SER A 332 -18.31 -8.80 -46.16
N LEU A 333 -16.98 -8.64 -46.12
CA LEU A 333 -16.18 -8.85 -44.91
C LEU A 333 -16.54 -7.87 -43.78
N ARG A 334 -16.77 -6.59 -44.11
CA ARG A 334 -17.19 -5.59 -43.11
C ARG A 334 -18.58 -5.90 -42.56
N ALA A 335 -19.53 -6.26 -43.42
CA ALA A 335 -20.88 -6.65 -43.01
C ALA A 335 -20.85 -7.90 -42.12
N LEU A 336 -20.02 -8.89 -42.48
CA LEU A 336 -19.82 -10.10 -41.69
C LEU A 336 -19.20 -9.78 -40.32
N ALA A 337 -18.19 -8.91 -40.25
CA ALA A 337 -17.58 -8.48 -38.99
C ALA A 337 -18.59 -7.80 -38.05
N VAL A 338 -19.43 -6.91 -38.56
CA VAL A 338 -20.52 -6.28 -37.78
C VAL A 338 -21.53 -7.34 -37.31
N THR A 339 -21.90 -8.28 -38.17
CA THR A 339 -22.82 -9.38 -37.82
C THR A 339 -22.26 -10.27 -36.72
N VAL A 340 -20.96 -10.60 -36.78
CA VAL A 340 -20.26 -11.35 -35.73
C VAL A 340 -20.27 -10.56 -34.42
N LEU A 341 -19.88 -9.28 -34.43
CA LEU A 341 -19.89 -8.43 -33.23
C LEU A 341 -21.28 -8.33 -32.59
N TYR A 342 -22.33 -8.16 -33.41
CA TYR A 342 -23.70 -8.10 -32.93
C TYR A 342 -24.15 -9.43 -32.29
N ARG A 343 -23.93 -10.56 -32.98
CA ARG A 343 -24.33 -11.90 -32.49
C ARG A 343 -23.57 -12.31 -31.24
N VAL A 344 -22.25 -12.05 -31.19
CA VAL A 344 -21.44 -12.26 -29.98
C VAL A 344 -21.93 -11.35 -28.86
N GLY A 345 -22.19 -10.07 -29.17
CA GLY A 345 -22.74 -9.11 -28.23
C GLY A 345 -24.03 -9.60 -27.59
N VAL A 346 -25.05 -9.92 -28.38
CA VAL A 346 -26.36 -10.38 -27.89
C VAL A 346 -26.24 -11.66 -27.06
N THR A 347 -25.38 -12.61 -27.45
CA THR A 347 -25.19 -13.86 -26.69
C THR A 347 -24.53 -13.64 -25.32
N TYR A 348 -23.48 -12.82 -25.25
CA TYR A 348 -22.62 -12.76 -24.06
C TYR A 348 -22.85 -11.52 -23.16
N LEU A 349 -23.26 -10.36 -23.69
CA LEU A 349 -23.51 -9.16 -22.89
C LEU A 349 -24.50 -9.40 -21.73
N PRO A 350 -25.63 -10.12 -21.92
CA PRO A 350 -26.59 -10.37 -20.85
C PRO A 350 -26.02 -11.17 -19.66
N VAL A 351 -24.95 -11.94 -19.88
CA VAL A 351 -24.26 -12.70 -18.83
C VAL A 351 -23.11 -11.91 -18.22
N VAL A 352 -22.30 -11.25 -19.06
CA VAL A 352 -21.08 -10.54 -18.61
C VAL A 352 -21.41 -9.25 -17.86
N LEU A 353 -22.41 -8.48 -18.31
CA LEU A 353 -22.74 -7.19 -17.68
C LEU A 353 -23.15 -7.35 -16.21
N PRO A 354 -24.10 -8.25 -15.84
CA PRO A 354 -24.46 -8.40 -14.43
C PRO A 354 -23.31 -8.90 -13.55
N ILE A 355 -22.42 -9.77 -14.07
CA ILE A 355 -21.22 -10.20 -13.34
C ILE A 355 -20.29 -9.02 -13.09
N MET A 356 -20.07 -8.17 -14.10
CA MET A 356 -19.24 -6.97 -13.98
C MET A 356 -19.85 -5.98 -12.96
N VAL A 357 -21.15 -5.74 -13.05
CA VAL A 357 -21.88 -4.85 -12.13
C VAL A 357 -21.80 -5.37 -10.69
N ILE A 358 -22.01 -6.67 -10.47
CA ILE A 358 -21.87 -7.27 -9.14
C ILE A 358 -20.42 -7.20 -8.65
N GLY A 359 -19.42 -7.43 -9.52
CA GLY A 359 -18.01 -7.29 -9.14
C GLY A 359 -17.68 -5.89 -8.62
N VAL A 360 -18.20 -4.85 -9.26
CA VAL A 360 -18.07 -3.46 -8.80
C VAL A 360 -18.89 -3.23 -7.53
N ALA A 361 -20.15 -3.67 -7.49
CA ALA A 361 -21.05 -3.50 -6.36
C ALA A 361 -20.53 -4.21 -5.10
N ALA A 362 -19.90 -5.38 -5.22
CA ALA A 362 -19.32 -6.12 -4.12
C ALA A 362 -18.17 -5.36 -3.45
N ASN A 363 -17.41 -4.58 -4.21
CA ASN A 363 -16.41 -3.67 -3.65
C ASN A 363 -17.08 -2.50 -2.92
N TYR A 364 -18.15 -1.96 -3.50
CA TYR A 364 -18.90 -0.84 -2.95
C TYR A 364 -19.64 -1.17 -1.64
N ILE A 365 -20.25 -2.36 -1.55
CA ILE A 365 -20.95 -2.85 -0.34
C ILE A 365 -19.99 -2.92 0.86
N GLN A 366 -18.74 -3.31 0.63
CA GLN A 366 -17.75 -3.42 1.70
C GLN A 366 -17.21 -2.06 2.18
N THR A 367 -16.98 -1.12 1.26
CA THR A 367 -16.40 0.17 1.60
C THR A 367 -17.44 1.22 2.01
N GLY A 368 -18.71 1.00 1.64
CA GLY A 368 -19.76 2.00 1.64
C GLY A 368 -19.49 3.14 0.65
N PHE A 369 -20.33 4.18 0.67
CA PHE A 369 -20.08 5.40 -0.10
C PHE A 369 -18.85 6.13 0.48
N LEU A 370 -17.72 6.02 -0.20
CA LEU A 370 -16.44 6.56 0.27
C LEU A 370 -15.61 7.10 -0.89
N PHE A 371 -15.92 8.33 -1.30
CA PHE A 371 -15.17 9.04 -2.33
C PHE A 371 -13.96 9.72 -1.70
N THR A 372 -12.76 9.13 -1.85
CA THR A 372 -11.51 9.71 -1.33
C THR A 372 -10.44 9.75 -2.41
N GLY A 373 -9.95 10.94 -2.74
CA GLY A 373 -8.80 11.11 -3.66
C GLY A 373 -7.44 10.97 -2.97
N GLU A 374 -7.42 10.76 -1.65
CA GLU A 374 -6.20 10.63 -0.86
C GLU A 374 -5.29 9.43 -1.23
N PRO A 375 -5.84 8.26 -1.62
CA PRO A 375 -5.05 7.14 -2.14
C PRO A 375 -4.41 7.42 -3.50
N ILE A 376 -5.01 8.32 -4.31
CA ILE A 376 -4.58 8.69 -5.66
C ILE A 376 -3.42 9.70 -5.61
N LYS A 377 -3.29 10.47 -4.52
CA LYS A 377 -2.16 11.39 -4.33
C LYS A 377 -0.83 10.62 -4.30
N PRO A 378 0.13 10.93 -5.18
CA PRO A 378 1.44 10.28 -5.17
C PRO A 378 2.16 10.60 -3.86
N LYS A 379 2.27 9.61 -2.97
CA LYS A 379 3.05 9.73 -1.73
C LYS A 379 4.42 9.12 -2.00
N PHE A 380 5.43 9.96 -2.19
CA PHE A 380 6.83 9.52 -2.41
C PHE A 380 7.37 8.65 -1.25
N SER A 381 6.80 8.76 -0.04
CA SER A 381 7.10 7.87 1.08
C SER A 381 6.67 6.41 0.86
N LYS A 382 5.71 6.14 -0.04
CA LYS A 382 5.33 4.78 -0.48
C LYS A 382 6.27 4.21 -1.56
N LEU A 383 7.08 5.04 -2.22
CA LEU A 383 8.09 4.60 -3.18
C LEU A 383 9.38 4.13 -2.50
N ASN A 384 9.48 4.23 -1.18
CA ASN A 384 10.63 3.70 -0.46
C ASN A 384 10.63 2.15 -0.55
N PRO A 385 11.58 1.54 -1.29
CA PRO A 385 11.61 0.10 -1.50
C PRO A 385 11.75 -0.68 -0.18
N ILE A 386 12.35 -0.09 0.85
CA ILE A 386 12.54 -0.71 2.18
C ILE A 386 11.19 -0.95 2.87
N ASN A 387 10.30 0.04 2.83
CA ASN A 387 8.97 -0.08 3.42
C ASN A 387 8.07 -1.02 2.60
N GLY A 388 8.29 -1.09 1.28
CA GLY A 388 7.65 -2.06 0.40
C GLY A 388 8.06 -3.50 0.73
N PHE A 389 9.36 -3.78 0.79
CA PHE A 389 9.90 -5.09 1.16
C PHE A 389 9.49 -5.52 2.58
N LYS A 390 9.55 -4.61 3.56
CA LYS A 390 9.09 -4.88 4.93
C LYS A 390 7.60 -5.25 4.98
N ARG A 391 6.78 -4.67 4.10
CA ARG A 391 5.37 -5.05 3.95
C ARG A 391 5.23 -6.40 3.26
N MET A 392 6.03 -6.70 2.24
CA MET A 392 6.00 -8.00 1.55
C MET A 392 6.43 -9.17 2.45
N PHE A 393 7.42 -8.97 3.33
CA PHE A 393 7.91 -9.98 4.29
C PHE A 393 7.39 -9.76 5.71
N SER A 394 6.15 -9.31 5.85
CA SER A 394 5.51 -9.18 7.17
C SER A 394 4.82 -10.48 7.58
N ALA A 395 4.68 -10.72 8.90
CA ALA A 395 3.91 -11.86 9.41
C ALA A 395 2.47 -11.89 8.87
N ARG A 396 1.90 -10.71 8.59
CA ARG A 396 0.60 -10.57 7.93
C ARG A 396 0.61 -11.18 6.52
N THR A 397 1.61 -10.86 5.71
CA THR A 397 1.71 -11.37 4.34
C THR A 397 1.96 -12.87 4.31
N ALA A 398 2.73 -13.40 5.26
CA ALA A 398 2.91 -14.85 5.41
C ALA A 398 1.58 -15.56 5.74
N VAL A 399 0.77 -15.00 6.65
CA VAL A 399 -0.57 -15.52 6.97
C VAL A 399 -1.51 -15.44 5.76
N GLU A 400 -1.48 -14.32 5.02
CA GLU A 400 -2.26 -14.17 3.77
C GLU A 400 -1.86 -15.23 2.74
N LEU A 401 -0.56 -15.49 2.55
CA LEU A 401 -0.05 -16.52 1.64
C LEU A 401 -0.49 -17.93 2.04
N VAL A 402 -0.36 -18.30 3.33
CA VAL A 402 -0.82 -19.61 3.82
C VAL A 402 -2.32 -19.77 3.60
N LYS A 403 -3.10 -18.72 3.87
CA LYS A 403 -4.55 -18.70 3.64
C LYS A 403 -4.88 -18.91 2.15
N GLU A 404 -4.19 -18.23 1.25
CA GLU A 404 -4.37 -18.40 -0.20
C GLU A 404 -4.01 -19.82 -0.67
N LEU A 405 -2.90 -20.40 -0.17
CA LEU A 405 -2.52 -21.79 -0.47
C LEU A 405 -3.56 -22.80 0.01
N VAL A 406 -4.07 -22.65 1.24
CA VAL A 406 -5.12 -23.50 1.79
C VAL A 406 -6.39 -23.42 0.94
N MET A 407 -6.77 -22.21 0.51
CA MET A 407 -7.92 -22.03 -0.40
C MET A 407 -7.72 -22.75 -1.73
N VAL A 408 -6.56 -22.58 -2.38
CA VAL A 408 -6.25 -23.25 -3.65
C VAL A 408 -6.32 -24.76 -3.49
N PHE A 409 -5.76 -25.30 -2.40
CA PHE A 409 -5.82 -26.72 -2.09
C PHE A 409 -7.26 -27.22 -1.91
N ILE A 410 -8.09 -26.49 -1.15
CA ILE A 410 -9.48 -26.91 -0.91
C ILE A 410 -10.32 -26.81 -2.19
N VAL A 411 -10.20 -25.74 -2.96
CA VAL A 411 -10.90 -25.61 -4.25
C VAL A 411 -10.47 -26.73 -5.21
N GLY A 412 -9.16 -27.02 -5.27
CA GLY A 412 -8.62 -28.14 -6.04
C GLY A 412 -9.17 -29.50 -5.58
N TYR A 413 -9.25 -29.71 -4.27
CA TYR A 413 -9.83 -30.92 -3.68
C TYR A 413 -11.33 -31.06 -3.99
N ILE A 414 -12.11 -29.98 -3.91
CA ILE A 414 -13.53 -29.98 -4.28
C ILE A 414 -13.70 -30.33 -5.76
N GLY A 415 -12.89 -29.74 -6.65
CA GLY A 415 -12.90 -30.04 -8.08
C GLY A 415 -12.54 -31.50 -8.36
N TYR A 416 -11.45 -32.00 -7.76
CA TYR A 416 -11.04 -33.40 -7.89
C TYR A 416 -12.10 -34.36 -7.37
N SER A 417 -12.60 -34.15 -6.16
CA SER A 417 -13.65 -34.97 -5.55
C SER A 417 -14.94 -34.95 -6.36
N PHE A 418 -15.32 -33.79 -6.91
CA PHE A 418 -16.48 -33.69 -7.80
C PHE A 418 -16.32 -34.55 -9.06
N LEU A 419 -15.19 -34.42 -9.75
CA LEU A 419 -14.90 -35.19 -10.97
C LEU A 419 -14.81 -36.69 -10.69
N ALA A 420 -14.13 -37.09 -9.60
CA ALA A 420 -14.03 -38.48 -9.20
C ALA A 420 -15.42 -39.10 -8.94
N ASN A 421 -16.31 -38.37 -8.28
CA ASN A 421 -17.67 -38.83 -8.00
C ASN A 421 -18.56 -38.86 -9.26
N LYS A 422 -18.35 -37.96 -10.22
CA LYS A 422 -19.16 -37.86 -11.45
C LYS A 422 -18.54 -38.58 -12.65
N ILE A 423 -17.42 -39.29 -12.47
CA ILE A 423 -16.67 -39.91 -13.58
C ILE A 423 -17.54 -40.86 -14.42
N LYS A 424 -18.41 -41.65 -13.79
CA LYS A 424 -19.36 -42.54 -14.48
C LYS A 424 -20.38 -41.74 -15.31
N SER A 425 -20.92 -40.66 -14.76
CA SER A 425 -21.84 -39.76 -15.48
C SER A 425 -21.15 -39.11 -16.68
N ILE A 426 -19.90 -38.66 -16.52
CA ILE A 426 -19.12 -38.04 -17.60
C ILE A 426 -18.87 -39.04 -18.73
N LEU A 427 -18.46 -40.28 -18.40
CA LEU A 427 -18.28 -41.34 -19.40
C LEU A 427 -19.59 -41.69 -20.12
N ASN A 428 -20.72 -41.64 -19.41
CA ASN A 428 -22.03 -41.91 -19.98
C ASN A 428 -22.51 -40.85 -20.98
N ILE A 429 -21.99 -39.62 -20.94
CA ILE A 429 -22.36 -38.55 -21.89
C ILE A 429 -22.04 -38.96 -23.34
N GLY A 430 -20.97 -39.74 -23.55
CA GLY A 430 -20.59 -40.22 -24.89
C GLY A 430 -21.62 -41.18 -25.53
N PHE A 431 -22.53 -41.75 -24.74
CA PHE A 431 -23.59 -42.64 -25.21
C PHE A 431 -24.96 -41.96 -25.32
N LEU A 432 -25.06 -40.67 -24.96
CA LEU A 432 -26.31 -39.91 -25.05
C LEU A 432 -26.56 -39.39 -26.46
N SER A 433 -27.83 -39.15 -26.78
CA SER A 433 -28.20 -38.47 -28.03
C SER A 433 -27.66 -37.03 -28.04
N ILE A 434 -27.31 -36.53 -29.22
CA ILE A 434 -26.68 -35.21 -29.38
C ILE A 434 -27.51 -34.05 -28.79
N ILE A 435 -28.82 -34.24 -28.70
CA ILE A 435 -29.80 -33.27 -28.17
C ILE A 435 -29.75 -33.24 -26.63
N ALA A 436 -29.41 -34.35 -25.96
CA ALA A 436 -29.35 -34.45 -24.51
C ALA A 436 -28.01 -33.98 -23.91
N ILE A 437 -26.93 -34.02 -24.69
CA ILE A 437 -25.56 -33.67 -24.25
C ILE A 437 -25.49 -32.27 -23.61
N PRO A 438 -26.03 -31.18 -24.20
CA PRO A 438 -25.90 -29.84 -23.62
C PRO A 438 -26.56 -29.71 -22.24
N LYS A 439 -27.66 -30.43 -22.00
CA LYS A 439 -28.39 -30.40 -20.74
C LYS A 439 -27.61 -31.13 -19.63
N GLU A 440 -27.14 -32.34 -19.90
CA GLU A 440 -26.33 -33.11 -18.94
C GLU A 440 -25.01 -32.42 -18.62
N PHE A 441 -24.34 -31.86 -19.65
CA PHE A 441 -23.13 -31.07 -19.45
C PHE A 441 -23.43 -29.80 -18.63
N GLY A 442 -24.51 -29.08 -18.94
CA GLY A 442 -24.94 -27.91 -18.18
C GLY A 442 -25.20 -28.21 -16.71
N ASN A 443 -25.84 -29.33 -16.39
CA ASN A 443 -26.06 -29.77 -15.02
C ASN A 443 -24.74 -30.02 -14.26
N LEU A 444 -23.75 -30.65 -14.91
CA LEU A 444 -22.43 -30.84 -14.31
C LEU A 444 -21.72 -29.52 -14.02
N VAL A 445 -21.82 -28.55 -14.95
CA VAL A 445 -21.25 -27.20 -14.79
C VAL A 445 -21.94 -26.48 -13.63
N VAL A 446 -23.28 -26.50 -13.55
CA VAL A 446 -24.00 -25.84 -12.46
C VAL A 446 -23.68 -26.49 -11.10
N ASP A 447 -23.64 -27.83 -11.04
CA ASP A 447 -23.33 -28.58 -9.80
C ASP A 447 -21.95 -28.22 -9.22
N ILE A 448 -20.90 -28.17 -10.07
CA ILE A 448 -19.55 -27.84 -9.61
C ILE A 448 -19.45 -26.37 -9.19
N PHE A 449 -20.04 -25.45 -9.96
CA PHE A 449 -20.07 -24.03 -9.64
C PHE A 449 -20.82 -23.75 -8.33
N LEU A 450 -21.91 -24.47 -8.07
CA LEU A 450 -22.68 -24.36 -6.83
C LEU A 450 -21.87 -24.84 -5.62
N LYS A 451 -21.18 -25.98 -5.72
CA LYS A 451 -20.30 -26.49 -4.66
C LYS A 451 -19.16 -25.51 -4.34
N ILE A 452 -18.50 -24.98 -5.37
CA ILE A 452 -17.42 -24.00 -5.19
C ILE A 452 -17.97 -22.70 -4.61
N SER A 453 -19.14 -22.24 -5.07
CA SER A 453 -19.79 -21.02 -4.55
C SER A 453 -20.10 -21.11 -3.06
N ILE A 454 -20.68 -22.23 -2.60
CA ILE A 454 -20.98 -22.44 -1.18
C ILE A 454 -19.70 -22.34 -0.34
N PHE A 455 -18.63 -23.02 -0.77
CA PHE A 455 -17.35 -22.95 -0.10
C PHE A 455 -16.79 -21.52 -0.07
N MET A 456 -16.80 -20.82 -1.20
CA MET A 456 -16.32 -19.43 -1.29
C MET A 456 -17.10 -18.49 -0.37
N VAL A 457 -18.41 -18.68 -0.21
CA VAL A 457 -19.22 -17.89 0.73
C VAL A 457 -18.79 -18.13 2.19
N VAL A 458 -18.54 -19.38 2.58
CA VAL A 458 -18.06 -19.71 3.94
C VAL A 458 -16.70 -19.06 4.19
N VAL A 459 -15.77 -19.18 3.24
CA VAL A 459 -14.43 -18.59 3.37
C VAL A 459 -14.49 -17.07 3.38
N ALA A 460 -15.33 -16.47 2.54
CA ALA A 460 -15.55 -15.03 2.54
C ALA A 460 -16.09 -14.51 3.87
N ALA A 461 -17.00 -15.24 4.53
CA ALA A 461 -17.50 -14.88 5.85
C ALA A 461 -16.39 -14.92 6.91
N ILE A 462 -15.56 -15.96 6.91
CA ILE A 462 -14.41 -16.10 7.82
C ILE A 462 -13.38 -14.99 7.59
N ASP A 463 -13.02 -14.72 6.33
CA ASP A 463 -12.06 -13.68 5.99
C ASP A 463 -12.58 -12.29 6.33
N TYR A 464 -13.86 -12.00 6.05
CA TYR A 464 -14.48 -10.74 6.42
C TYR A 464 -14.41 -10.50 7.93
N TYR A 465 -14.74 -11.52 8.73
CA TYR A 465 -14.63 -11.44 10.19
C TYR A 465 -13.19 -11.21 10.66
N TYR A 466 -12.22 -11.92 10.07
CA TYR A 466 -10.80 -11.75 10.38
C TYR A 466 -10.31 -10.33 10.04
N GLN A 467 -10.61 -9.84 8.84
CA GLN A 467 -10.22 -8.50 8.38
C GLN A 467 -10.88 -7.40 9.21
N TRP A 468 -12.15 -7.58 9.60
CA TRP A 468 -12.84 -6.65 10.50
C TRP A 468 -12.16 -6.57 11.87
N ARG A 469 -11.83 -7.72 12.48
CA ARG A 469 -11.14 -7.78 13.77
C ARG A 469 -9.73 -7.18 13.67
N MET A 470 -8.99 -7.48 12.61
CA MET A 470 -7.66 -6.94 12.37
C MET A 470 -7.69 -5.43 12.18
N HIS A 471 -8.64 -4.92 11.39
CA HIS A 471 -8.84 -3.48 11.20
C HIS A 471 -9.17 -2.79 12.53
N LYS A 472 -10.02 -3.40 13.38
CA LYS A 472 -10.28 -2.87 14.73
C LYS A 472 -9.01 -2.82 15.59
N LYS A 473 -8.12 -3.82 15.47
CA LYS A 473 -6.82 -3.86 16.16
C LYS A 473 -5.85 -2.80 15.63
N ASP A 474 -5.78 -2.60 14.32
CA ASP A 474 -4.93 -1.61 13.67
C ASP A 474 -5.30 -0.17 14.06
N LEU A 475 -6.58 0.08 14.36
CA LEU A 475 -7.07 1.39 14.79
C LEU A 475 -6.78 1.73 16.26
N LYS A 476 -6.38 0.75 17.10
CA LYS A 476 -6.08 0.99 18.52
C LYS A 476 -5.07 2.12 18.72
N MET A 477 -5.13 2.76 19.87
CA MET A 477 -4.32 3.94 20.22
C MET A 477 -3.38 3.63 21.39
N THR A 478 -2.27 4.36 21.46
CA THR A 478 -1.48 4.42 22.70
C THR A 478 -2.09 5.46 23.64
N LYS A 479 -1.77 5.37 24.94
CA LYS A 479 -2.19 6.39 25.92
C LYS A 479 -1.68 7.78 25.57
N GLN A 480 -0.51 7.88 24.93
CA GLN A 480 0.04 9.14 24.44
C GLN A 480 -0.76 9.70 23.25
N GLU A 481 -1.08 8.87 22.24
CA GLU A 481 -1.90 9.26 21.07
C GLU A 481 -3.26 9.84 21.52
N ILE A 482 -3.93 9.22 22.51
CA ILE A 482 -5.20 9.71 23.04
C ILE A 482 -5.02 11.07 23.72
N LYS A 483 -3.98 11.22 24.55
CA LYS A 483 -3.70 12.49 25.24
C LYS A 483 -3.44 13.63 24.26
N GLU A 484 -2.73 13.36 23.17
CA GLU A 484 -2.51 14.33 22.09
C GLU A 484 -3.80 14.67 21.34
N GLU A 485 -4.65 13.68 21.06
CA GLU A 485 -5.92 13.92 20.38
C GLU A 485 -6.90 14.74 21.23
N TYR A 486 -6.91 14.54 22.55
CA TYR A 486 -7.61 15.40 23.51
C TYR A 486 -7.07 16.83 23.47
N LYS A 487 -5.75 17.01 23.49
CA LYS A 487 -5.11 18.34 23.38
C LYS A 487 -5.46 19.05 22.07
N GLN A 488 -5.51 18.33 20.94
CA GLN A 488 -5.86 18.92 19.65
C GLN A 488 -7.35 19.30 19.54
N SER A 489 -8.23 18.58 20.23
CA SER A 489 -9.67 18.78 20.11
C SER A 489 -10.21 19.83 21.09
N GLU A 490 -9.70 19.87 22.33
CA GLU A 490 -10.12 20.85 23.33
C GLU A 490 -9.16 22.04 23.46
N GLY A 491 -7.99 21.97 22.83
CA GLY A 491 -6.88 22.90 23.03
C GLY A 491 -6.07 22.55 24.28
N ASP A 492 -4.84 23.07 24.38
CA ASP A 492 -4.04 22.87 25.58
C ASP A 492 -4.72 23.58 26.78
N PRO A 493 -5.02 22.88 27.89
CA PRO A 493 -5.61 23.47 29.08
C PRO A 493 -4.83 24.70 29.59
N GLN A 494 -3.50 24.71 29.44
CA GLN A 494 -2.66 25.84 29.81
C GLN A 494 -2.91 27.05 28.91
N VAL A 495 -3.14 26.83 27.61
CA VAL A 495 -3.43 27.90 26.65
C VAL A 495 -4.81 28.50 26.93
N LYS A 496 -5.83 27.67 27.17
CA LYS A 496 -7.18 28.14 27.51
C LYS A 496 -7.21 28.94 28.82
N SER A 497 -6.47 28.48 29.83
CA SER A 497 -6.30 29.20 31.10
C SER A 497 -5.60 30.55 30.92
N ARG A 498 -4.50 30.61 30.15
CA ARG A 498 -3.78 31.86 29.84
C ARG A 498 -4.65 32.86 29.07
N ILE A 499 -5.45 32.41 28.11
CA ILE A 499 -6.39 33.28 27.38
C ILE A 499 -7.41 33.89 28.34
N LYS A 500 -8.01 33.08 29.21
CA LYS A 500 -9.00 33.54 30.20
C LYS A 500 -8.39 34.52 31.21
N GLN A 501 -7.13 34.30 31.61
CA GLN A 501 -6.40 35.22 32.49
C GLN A 501 -6.17 36.58 31.81
N LYS A 502 -5.64 36.59 30.58
CA LYS A 502 -5.45 37.83 29.79
C LYS A 502 -6.76 38.59 29.56
N GLN A 503 -7.86 37.88 29.27
CA GLN A 503 -9.17 38.51 29.09
C GLN A 503 -9.64 39.25 30.36
N ARG A 504 -9.45 38.65 31.54
CA ARG A 504 -9.78 39.29 32.83
C ARG A 504 -8.91 40.52 33.11
N GLU A 505 -7.61 40.44 32.81
CA GLU A 505 -6.70 41.58 32.96
C GLU A 505 -7.09 42.75 32.06
N MET A 506 -7.45 42.49 30.80
CA MET A 506 -7.91 43.53 29.86
C MET A 506 -9.22 44.17 30.30
N ALA A 507 -10.19 43.38 30.79
CA ALA A 507 -11.46 43.90 31.30
C ALA A 507 -11.25 44.81 32.52
N SER A 508 -10.41 44.38 33.47
CA SER A 508 -10.06 45.19 34.65
C SER A 508 -9.35 46.50 34.27
N ARG A 509 -8.44 46.48 33.29
CA ARG A 509 -7.79 47.71 32.78
C ARG A 509 -8.78 48.69 32.16
N ARG A 510 -9.76 48.22 31.36
CA ARG A 510 -10.79 49.08 30.75
C ARG A 510 -11.70 49.71 31.80
N MET A 511 -12.11 48.94 32.80
CA MET A 511 -12.90 49.44 33.92
C MET A 511 -12.15 50.54 34.68
N MET A 512 -10.86 50.33 34.99
CA MET A 512 -10.04 51.34 35.68
C MET A 512 -9.82 52.60 34.84
N ALA A 513 -9.71 52.46 33.52
CA ALA A 513 -9.58 53.60 32.59
C ALA A 513 -10.84 54.47 32.51
N SER A 514 -11.99 53.98 32.98
CA SER A 514 -13.27 54.70 32.95
C SER A 514 -13.54 55.49 34.25
N VAL A 515 -12.72 55.28 35.30
CA VAL A 515 -12.83 55.97 36.58
C VAL A 515 -12.57 57.49 36.48
N PRO A 516 -11.59 57.99 35.70
CA PRO A 516 -11.35 59.43 35.54
C PRO A 516 -12.56 60.20 35.00
N ASP A 517 -13.35 59.56 34.13
CA ASP A 517 -14.55 60.16 33.51
C ASP A 517 -15.80 60.08 34.41
N ALA A 518 -15.68 59.55 35.63
CA ALA A 518 -16.81 59.42 36.54
C ALA A 518 -17.20 60.76 37.17
N THR A 519 -18.50 60.93 37.41
CA THR A 519 -19.06 62.13 38.05
C THR A 519 -18.90 62.06 39.57
N VAL A 520 -18.99 60.87 40.16
CA VAL A 520 -18.82 60.63 41.60
C VAL A 520 -18.38 59.18 41.87
N VAL A 521 -17.59 58.97 42.92
CA VAL A 521 -17.31 57.65 43.48
C VAL A 521 -17.98 57.50 44.85
N ILE A 522 -18.87 56.52 44.98
CA ILE A 522 -19.56 56.17 46.22
C ILE A 522 -18.79 55.03 46.90
N THR A 523 -18.47 55.19 48.17
CA THR A 523 -17.61 54.24 48.89
C THR A 523 -18.25 53.68 50.16
N ASN A 524 -17.91 52.43 50.45
CA ASN A 524 -17.94 51.84 51.78
C ASN A 524 -16.48 51.75 52.24
N PRO A 525 -16.05 52.53 53.26
CA PRO A 525 -14.67 52.96 53.50
C PRO A 525 -13.56 51.94 53.24
N THR A 526 -13.75 50.70 53.68
CA THR A 526 -12.72 49.65 53.65
C THR A 526 -12.98 48.55 52.63
N HIS A 527 -14.17 48.47 52.03
CA HIS A 527 -14.57 47.25 51.29
C HIS A 527 -15.14 47.47 49.90
N ILE A 528 -15.75 48.62 49.57
CA ILE A 528 -16.44 48.79 48.27
C ILE A 528 -16.22 50.20 47.73
N ALA A 529 -15.96 50.31 46.43
CA ALA A 529 -16.04 51.56 45.70
C ALA A 529 -16.81 51.37 44.40
N VAL A 530 -17.72 52.30 44.10
CA VAL A 530 -18.54 52.33 42.89
C VAL A 530 -18.46 53.70 42.26
N ALA A 531 -18.00 53.80 41.02
CA ALA A 531 -17.92 55.02 40.24
C ALA A 531 -19.15 55.14 39.34
N LEU A 532 -19.82 56.28 39.41
CA LEU A 532 -20.99 56.61 38.61
C LEU A 532 -20.67 57.74 37.64
N LYS A 533 -21.11 57.59 36.39
CA LYS A 533 -21.03 58.63 35.37
C LYS A 533 -22.44 59.15 35.06
N TYR A 534 -22.58 60.46 35.11
CA TYR A 534 -23.79 61.19 34.77
C TYR A 534 -23.42 62.42 33.94
N GLU A 535 -24.04 62.56 32.78
CA GLU A 535 -23.80 63.66 31.84
C GLU A 535 -25.01 64.61 31.87
N GLU A 536 -24.77 65.87 32.25
CA GLU A 536 -25.83 66.90 32.28
C GLU A 536 -26.38 67.14 30.87
N GLY A 537 -27.71 67.15 30.74
CA GLY A 537 -28.41 67.37 29.47
C GLY A 537 -28.83 66.12 28.71
N LYS A 538 -28.45 64.91 29.18
CA LYS A 538 -28.99 63.64 28.66
C LYS A 538 -30.12 63.13 29.57
N VAL A 539 -31.18 62.59 28.96
CA VAL A 539 -32.36 62.03 29.67
C VAL A 539 -32.07 60.66 30.32
N ALA A 540 -30.87 60.11 30.11
CA ALA A 540 -30.47 58.80 30.63
C ALA A 540 -30.10 58.87 32.12
N ALA A 541 -30.42 57.80 32.85
CA ALA A 541 -30.03 57.66 34.25
C ALA A 541 -28.51 57.50 34.41
N PRO A 542 -27.94 57.82 35.59
CA PRO A 542 -26.52 57.62 35.85
C PRO A 542 -26.11 56.15 35.63
N LYS A 543 -24.93 55.94 35.04
CA LYS A 543 -24.38 54.61 34.72
C LYS A 543 -23.24 54.23 35.65
N VAL A 544 -23.11 52.94 35.96
CA VAL A 544 -22.00 52.41 36.75
C VAL A 544 -20.79 52.15 35.85
N VAL A 545 -19.76 52.99 35.89
CA VAL A 545 -18.57 52.87 35.01
C VAL A 545 -17.42 52.09 35.63
N ALA A 546 -17.38 51.99 36.96
CA ALA A 546 -16.45 51.10 37.66
C ALA A 546 -17.06 50.64 38.98
N LYS A 547 -16.81 49.39 39.38
CA LYS A 547 -17.14 48.91 40.72
C LYS A 547 -16.15 47.85 41.16
N GLY A 548 -15.83 47.80 42.45
CA GLY A 548 -14.87 46.83 42.96
C GLY A 548 -14.91 46.70 44.48
N THR A 549 -14.35 45.59 44.96
CA THR A 549 -14.13 45.33 46.39
C THR A 549 -12.65 45.33 46.76
N ASP A 550 -12.38 45.54 48.05
CA ASP A 550 -11.06 45.43 48.68
C ASP A 550 -9.95 46.15 47.87
N TYR A 551 -8.98 45.40 47.32
CA TYR A 551 -7.87 45.97 46.55
C TYR A 551 -8.32 46.77 45.32
N VAL A 552 -9.38 46.32 44.64
CA VAL A 552 -9.95 47.02 43.48
C VAL A 552 -10.62 48.32 43.94
N ALA A 553 -11.28 48.31 45.09
CA ALA A 553 -11.87 49.51 45.69
C ALA A 553 -10.82 50.54 46.10
N ILE A 554 -9.67 50.09 46.62
CA ILE A 554 -8.53 50.97 46.95
C ILE A 554 -8.01 51.65 45.69
N LYS A 555 -7.78 50.90 44.60
CA LYS A 555 -7.35 51.46 43.32
C LYS A 555 -8.35 52.44 42.70
N ILE A 556 -9.65 52.15 42.75
CA ILE A 556 -10.68 53.08 42.25
C ILE A 556 -10.61 54.40 43.03
N LYS A 557 -10.41 54.36 44.35
CA LYS A 557 -10.25 55.56 45.18
C LYS A 557 -8.96 56.33 44.86
N GLU A 558 -7.85 55.63 44.63
CA GLU A 558 -6.57 56.23 44.23
C GLU A 558 -6.72 56.98 42.90
N ILE A 559 -7.24 56.32 41.87
CA ILE A 559 -7.45 56.92 40.54
C ILE A 559 -8.44 58.09 40.61
N ALA A 560 -9.53 57.94 41.38
CA ALA A 560 -10.50 59.02 41.58
C ALA A 560 -9.87 60.24 42.27
N LYS A 561 -8.98 60.02 43.25
CA LYS A 561 -8.27 61.10 43.95
C LYS A 561 -7.26 61.80 43.03
N GLU A 562 -6.54 61.06 42.21
CA GLU A 562 -5.59 61.60 41.23
C GLU A 562 -6.27 62.44 40.14
N ASN A 563 -7.50 62.09 39.75
CA ASN A 563 -8.26 62.79 38.70
C ASN A 563 -9.31 63.77 39.25
N GLU A 564 -9.21 64.14 40.54
CA GLU A 564 -10.15 65.05 41.23
C GLU A 564 -11.64 64.66 41.15
N VAL A 565 -11.94 63.36 41.01
CA VAL A 565 -13.30 62.84 41.06
C VAL A 565 -13.79 62.83 42.53
N PRO A 566 -14.92 63.47 42.85
CA PRO A 566 -15.45 63.53 44.21
C PRO A 566 -15.76 62.15 44.78
N ILE A 567 -15.28 61.87 45.99
CA ILE A 567 -15.51 60.62 46.71
C ILE A 567 -16.51 60.90 47.85
N ILE A 568 -17.64 60.20 47.84
CA ILE A 568 -18.71 60.33 48.85
C ILE A 568 -18.85 59.01 49.59
N GLU A 569 -18.87 59.07 50.92
CA GLU A 569 -19.10 57.88 51.74
C GLU A 569 -20.60 57.65 51.92
N ASN A 570 -21.10 56.51 51.44
CA ASN A 570 -22.46 56.06 51.68
C ASN A 570 -22.48 54.52 51.67
N LYS A 571 -22.31 53.92 52.85
CA LYS A 571 -22.18 52.46 53.00
C LYS A 571 -23.40 51.68 52.49
N PRO A 572 -24.66 52.06 52.83
CA PRO A 572 -25.85 51.37 52.32
C PRO A 572 -25.94 51.40 50.80
N LEU A 573 -25.76 52.58 50.20
CA LEU A 573 -25.90 52.76 48.75
C LEU A 573 -24.77 52.09 47.97
N ALA A 574 -23.52 52.17 48.44
CA ALA A 574 -22.39 51.50 47.80
C ALA A 574 -22.56 49.97 47.77
N ARG A 575 -23.06 49.37 48.86
CA ARG A 575 -23.37 47.93 48.91
C ARG A 575 -24.49 47.57 47.95
N LEU A 576 -25.57 48.36 47.95
CA LEU A 576 -26.74 48.11 47.13
C LEU A 576 -26.43 48.18 45.63
N ILE A 577 -25.69 49.21 45.19
CA ILE A 577 -25.30 49.34 43.77
C ILE A 577 -24.31 48.24 43.37
N TYR A 578 -23.36 47.90 44.25
CA TYR A 578 -22.38 46.84 43.95
C TYR A 578 -23.03 45.48 43.71
N GLU A 579 -24.06 45.14 44.49
CA GLU A 579 -24.78 43.88 44.42
C GLU A 579 -25.79 43.83 43.27
N LYS A 580 -26.56 44.91 43.04
CA LYS A 580 -27.71 44.89 42.13
C LYS A 580 -27.48 45.44 40.72
N VAL A 581 -26.40 46.20 40.47
CA VAL A 581 -26.20 46.90 39.18
C VAL A 581 -24.88 46.48 38.55
N GLU A 582 -24.90 45.94 37.33
CA GLU A 582 -23.68 45.55 36.61
C GLU A 582 -22.91 46.75 36.05
N LEU A 583 -21.70 46.51 35.53
CA LEU A 583 -20.90 47.55 34.89
C LEU A 583 -21.55 47.97 33.57
N GLU A 584 -21.49 49.27 33.26
CA GLU A 584 -22.11 49.96 32.10
C GLU A 584 -23.66 50.02 32.11
N ASP A 585 -24.30 49.45 33.12
CA ASP A 585 -25.75 49.52 33.29
C ASP A 585 -26.20 50.83 33.97
N GLU A 586 -27.41 51.24 33.62
CA GLU A 586 -28.10 52.35 34.26
C GLU A 586 -28.61 51.95 35.64
N ILE A 587 -28.58 52.91 36.56
CA ILE A 587 -29.12 52.67 37.90
C ILE A 587 -30.63 52.37 37.79
N PRO A 588 -31.18 51.44 38.58
CA PRO A 588 -32.61 51.17 38.56
C PRO A 588 -33.39 52.24 39.36
N VAL A 589 -34.68 52.35 39.05
CA VAL A 589 -35.56 53.43 39.53
C VAL A 589 -35.66 53.48 41.07
N ASP A 590 -35.53 52.34 41.74
CA ASP A 590 -35.56 52.22 43.21
C ASP A 590 -34.39 52.95 43.91
N MET A 591 -33.31 53.25 43.19
CA MET A 591 -32.11 53.90 43.72
C MET A 591 -31.95 55.35 43.27
N TYR A 592 -32.82 55.86 42.39
CA TYR A 592 -32.71 57.22 41.83
C TYR A 592 -32.68 58.32 42.87
N GLN A 593 -33.55 58.22 43.88
CA GLN A 593 -33.61 59.24 44.92
C GLN A 593 -32.28 59.35 45.67
N ALA A 594 -31.73 58.22 46.13
CA ALA A 594 -30.48 58.18 46.87
C ALA A 594 -29.27 58.61 46.02
N VAL A 595 -29.25 58.29 44.73
CA VAL A 595 -28.18 58.72 43.82
C VAL A 595 -28.30 60.20 43.45
N ALA A 596 -29.51 60.71 43.24
CA ALA A 596 -29.76 62.13 42.96
C ALA A 596 -29.34 63.03 44.13
N GLU A 597 -29.56 62.59 45.37
CA GLU A 597 -29.06 63.28 46.57
C GLU A 597 -27.52 63.40 46.56
N ILE A 598 -26.81 62.31 46.23
CA ILE A 598 -25.35 62.33 46.14
C ILE A 598 -24.87 63.23 44.99
N LEU A 599 -25.48 63.14 43.81
CA LEU A 599 -25.14 64.00 42.68
C LEU A 599 -25.39 65.47 43.03
N ALA A 600 -26.51 65.81 43.67
CA ALA A 600 -26.81 67.16 44.11
C ALA A 600 -25.75 67.72 45.09
N VAL A 601 -25.24 66.88 46.02
CA VAL A 601 -24.13 67.25 46.90
C VAL A 601 -22.86 67.53 46.10
N VAL A 602 -22.53 66.68 45.13
CA VAL A 602 -21.37 66.85 44.26
C VAL A 602 -21.46 68.13 43.42
N TYR A 603 -22.62 68.44 42.84
CA TYR A 603 -22.82 69.67 42.07
C TYR A 603 -22.77 70.92 42.95
N LYS A 604 -23.26 70.87 44.19
CA LYS A 604 -23.07 71.95 45.18
C LYS A 604 -21.59 72.15 45.52
N MET A 605 -20.82 71.07 45.67
CA MET A 605 -19.37 71.14 45.90
C MET A 605 -18.62 71.74 44.70
N LYS A 606 -18.95 71.34 43.46
CA LYS A 606 -18.36 71.93 42.24
C LYS A 606 -18.71 73.41 42.08
N LYS A 607 -19.98 73.82 42.28
CA LYS A 607 -20.39 75.25 42.23
C LYS A 607 -19.71 76.12 43.28
N LYS A 608 -19.37 75.58 44.45
CA LYS A 608 -18.63 76.29 45.51
C LYS A 608 -17.13 76.43 45.18
N LYS A 609 -16.56 75.50 44.39
CA LYS A 609 -15.18 75.55 43.87
C LYS A 609 -15.00 76.56 42.72
N ILE A 610 -16.06 76.86 41.95
CA ILE A 610 -16.05 77.82 40.81
C ILE A 610 -16.27 79.28 41.26
N LYS A 611 -16.77 79.49 42.49
CA LYS A 611 -16.99 80.84 43.09
C LYS A 611 -15.87 81.31 44.02
N LYS A 612 -14.78 80.55 44.11
CA LYS A 612 -13.49 80.95 44.69
C LYS A 612 -12.47 80.96 43.56
#